data_AF-A0A2W5NB85-F1
#
_entry.id   AF-A0A2W5NB85-F1
#
_cell.length_a   1.000
_cell.length_b   1.000
_cell.length_c   1.000
_cell.angle_alpha   90.00
_cell.angle_beta   90.00
_cell.angle_gamma   90.00
#
_symmetry.space_group_name_H-M   'P 1'
#
loop_
_entity.id
_entity.type
_entity.pdbx_description
1 polymer ?
#
loop_
_entity_poly.entity_id
_entity_poly.type
_entity_poly.pdbx_seq_one_letter_code
_entity_poly.pdbx_strand_id
1 'polypeptide(L)'
;MDRGRAAPRATEVPMRTAAAEAARQARRTPATRPGREPGRPAPRRPAWAIRGLVVLLLVEVALVGLAYQVARPVDCAATAAPRACALTGGLGLKLAAILTLLALYPPTRRAALRGLRAGPPARPRTLLLAQVTGVALLLAPAAALDPARALTATLGLWLAGGALAAGATLLWIAPPAGWIALARAAPGPLAALGAAGFLLPGLVEALDVLWRLDALSRLTFGGVALLIRLVRSDVHVDESQLVIGADGFLVMVADGCSGVQGAALIAALVGAYLLFDRRDLRFPAALLLPLLGVALSLGLNMVRIAALIEIGARGAPELAVNGFHSNAGWLLFTALSFGLIALARAAPVFRAAHPRPRAAPPPLLADPAAGRILPFVALMVSGMATATFASLAELWYPLRALALGAVLAAFLPAYRTIDWRPDATGLAAGLATGALWLATRPPGGPEDAALAARLMALSPENLLLWIIFRLAGTALLVPIAEELFFRDYLLRRGWSRGWPARTLALVASAALFALLHDRWLAAFLAGILFGLLVWRSGRLGPALAAHVAANAVIAGFALATGDWSVI
;
A
#
# COMPACT_ATOMS: atom_id res chain seq x y z
N MET A 1 -83.47 14.15 -31.14
CA MET A 1 -83.22 15.11 -30.04
C MET A 1 -81.75 15.49 -30.07
N ASP A 2 -81.50 16.73 -30.48
CA ASP A 2 -80.47 17.68 -30.02
C ASP A 2 -78.94 17.44 -30.19
N ARG A 3 -78.29 18.56 -30.57
CA ARG A 3 -76.86 18.95 -30.54
C ARG A 3 -75.92 18.39 -31.62
N GLY A 4 -75.20 19.14 -32.45
CA GLY A 4 -74.79 20.55 -32.43
C GLY A 4 -73.33 20.70 -31.96
N ARG A 5 -72.39 21.06 -32.85
CA ARG A 5 -71.22 21.95 -32.60
C ARG A 5 -70.35 22.15 -33.86
N ALA A 6 -70.37 23.39 -34.34
CA ALA A 6 -69.43 23.96 -35.29
C ALA A 6 -68.20 24.57 -34.56
N ALA A 7 -67.07 24.65 -35.26
CA ALA A 7 -65.77 25.10 -34.78
C ALA A 7 -65.72 26.59 -34.39
N PRO A 8 -64.86 27.02 -33.43
CA PRO A 8 -64.59 28.43 -33.18
C PRO A 8 -63.32 28.94 -33.89
N ARG A 9 -63.41 30.20 -34.29
CA ARG A 9 -62.43 31.06 -34.95
C ARG A 9 -61.23 31.38 -34.05
N ALA A 10 -60.06 31.55 -34.67
CA ALA A 10 -58.88 32.16 -34.07
C ALA A 10 -59.08 33.68 -33.88
N THR A 11 -58.79 34.19 -32.69
CA THR A 11 -58.68 35.61 -32.37
C THR A 11 -57.22 35.98 -32.17
N GLU A 12 -56.71 36.88 -33.01
CA GLU A 12 -55.42 37.55 -32.85
C GLU A 12 -55.46 38.49 -31.63
N VAL A 13 -54.40 38.44 -30.81
CA VAL A 13 -54.15 39.38 -29.70
C VAL A 13 -53.00 40.31 -30.13
N PRO A 14 -53.13 41.64 -29.98
CA PRO A 14 -52.15 42.58 -30.54
C PRO A 14 -50.89 42.68 -29.68
N MET A 15 -49.74 42.62 -30.36
CA MET A 15 -48.35 42.57 -29.88
C MET A 15 -47.84 43.86 -29.19
N ARG A 16 -48.73 44.74 -28.69
CA ARG A 16 -48.38 46.09 -28.21
C ARG A 16 -48.24 46.24 -26.68
N THR A 17 -48.55 45.22 -25.89
CA THR A 17 -48.49 45.31 -24.41
C THR A 17 -47.19 44.79 -23.80
N ALA A 18 -46.47 43.87 -24.46
CA ALA A 18 -45.26 43.25 -23.91
C ALA A 18 -44.06 44.23 -23.77
N ALA A 19 -43.93 45.20 -24.68
CA ALA A 19 -42.83 46.17 -24.64
C ALA A 19 -42.99 47.20 -23.51
N ALA A 20 -44.22 47.53 -23.14
CA ALA A 20 -44.51 48.49 -22.08
C ALA A 20 -44.30 47.90 -20.67
N GLU A 21 -44.53 46.58 -20.50
CA GLU A 21 -44.25 45.87 -19.26
C GLU A 21 -42.75 45.67 -19.02
N ALA A 22 -41.97 45.34 -20.06
CA ALA A 22 -40.51 45.23 -19.95
C ALA A 22 -39.85 46.55 -19.51
N ALA A 23 -40.36 47.71 -19.98
CA ALA A 23 -39.86 49.02 -19.61
C ALA A 23 -40.20 49.45 -18.16
N ARG A 24 -41.30 48.92 -17.58
CA ARG A 24 -41.65 49.15 -16.17
C ARG A 24 -40.85 48.27 -15.21
N GLN A 25 -40.49 47.06 -15.63
CA GLN A 25 -39.73 46.13 -14.80
C GLN A 25 -38.25 46.55 -14.66
N ALA A 26 -37.69 47.20 -15.69
CA ALA A 26 -36.34 47.78 -15.65
C ALA A 26 -36.19 49.01 -14.71
N ARG A 27 -37.30 49.64 -14.29
CA ARG A 27 -37.28 50.82 -13.39
C ARG A 27 -37.46 50.48 -11.90
N ARG A 28 -37.62 49.20 -11.54
CA ARG A 28 -37.86 48.74 -10.16
C ARG A 28 -36.67 47.99 -9.53
N THR A 29 -35.50 47.99 -10.17
CA THR A 29 -34.26 47.49 -9.58
C THR A 29 -33.76 48.47 -8.51
N PRO A 30 -33.61 48.06 -7.24
CA PRO A 30 -33.11 48.94 -6.20
C PRO A 30 -31.65 49.30 -6.47
N ALA A 31 -31.34 50.60 -6.39
CA ALA A 31 -30.01 51.14 -6.56
C ALA A 31 -29.01 50.43 -5.63
N THR A 32 -28.06 49.74 -6.23
CA THR A 32 -26.88 49.21 -5.54
C THR A 32 -26.06 50.38 -4.98
N ARG A 33 -25.90 50.41 -3.66
CA ARG A 33 -25.00 51.33 -2.95
C ARG A 33 -23.61 51.35 -3.60
N PRO A 34 -23.00 52.52 -3.85
CA PRO A 34 -21.60 52.58 -4.25
C PRO A 34 -20.73 52.36 -3.01
N GLY A 35 -19.87 51.35 -3.02
CA GLY A 35 -18.88 51.14 -1.97
C GLY A 35 -18.73 49.70 -1.50
N ARG A 36 -18.12 48.86 -2.34
CA ARG A 36 -17.20 47.79 -1.94
C ARG A 36 -16.45 47.38 -3.19
N GLU A 37 -15.17 47.74 -3.27
CA GLU A 37 -14.26 47.16 -4.25
C GLU A 37 -14.43 45.63 -4.26
N PRO A 38 -14.39 44.97 -5.43
CA PRO A 38 -14.29 43.51 -5.47
C PRO A 38 -13.01 43.13 -4.71
N GLY A 39 -13.19 42.62 -3.48
CA GLY A 39 -12.09 42.29 -2.59
C GLY A 39 -11.07 41.45 -3.35
N ARG A 40 -9.82 41.95 -3.41
CA ARG A 40 -8.69 41.24 -4.01
C ARG A 40 -8.77 39.75 -3.62
N PRO A 41 -8.68 38.81 -4.57
CA PRO A 41 -8.69 37.39 -4.22
C PRO A 41 -7.60 37.16 -3.18
N ALA A 42 -8.00 36.64 -2.01
CA ALA A 42 -7.08 36.40 -0.90
C ALA A 42 -5.86 35.61 -1.43
N PRO A 43 -4.62 36.01 -1.08
CA PRO A 43 -3.41 35.39 -1.62
C PRO A 43 -3.45 33.90 -1.32
N ARG A 44 -3.54 33.09 -2.39
CA ARG A 44 -3.48 31.63 -2.29
C ARG A 44 -2.07 31.24 -1.89
N ARG A 45 -1.96 30.43 -0.84
CA ARG A 45 -0.67 29.87 -0.42
C ARG A 45 -0.01 29.15 -1.60
N PRO A 46 1.28 29.39 -1.85
CA PRO A 46 1.95 28.71 -2.94
C PRO A 46 2.13 27.23 -2.56
N ALA A 47 1.80 26.34 -3.49
CA ALA A 47 1.80 24.89 -3.26
C ALA A 47 3.15 24.34 -2.77
N TRP A 48 4.27 25.04 -2.99
CA TRP A 48 5.59 24.63 -2.50
C TRP A 48 5.72 24.69 -0.97
N ALA A 49 5.02 25.59 -0.27
CA ALA A 49 5.13 25.75 1.18
C ALA A 49 4.45 24.60 1.96
N ILE A 50 3.36 24.05 1.41
CA ILE A 50 2.70 22.86 1.96
C ILE A 50 3.52 21.61 1.63
N ARG A 51 4.07 21.53 0.40
CA ARG A 51 4.98 20.44 -0.01
C ARG A 51 6.21 20.35 0.88
N GLY A 52 6.86 21.49 1.16
CA GLY A 52 8.01 21.56 2.06
C GLY A 52 7.69 21.08 3.47
N LEU A 53 6.53 21.47 4.03
CA LEU A 53 6.10 21.00 5.35
C LEU A 53 5.90 19.48 5.38
N VAL A 54 5.25 18.90 4.37
CA VAL A 54 5.02 17.44 4.33
C VAL A 54 6.34 16.67 4.28
N VAL A 55 7.28 17.09 3.43
CA VAL A 55 8.61 16.48 3.34
C VAL A 55 9.34 16.61 4.67
N LEU A 56 9.31 17.80 5.28
CA LEU A 56 9.91 18.06 6.58
C LEU A 56 9.36 17.10 7.65
N LEU A 57 8.04 16.98 7.77
CA LEU A 57 7.40 16.07 8.73
C LEU A 57 7.77 14.61 8.52
N LEU A 58 7.86 14.15 7.26
CA LEU A 58 8.28 12.78 6.95
C LEU A 58 9.73 12.53 7.38
N VAL A 59 10.63 13.47 7.11
CA VAL A 59 12.04 13.39 7.54
C VAL A 59 12.13 13.37 9.07
N GLU A 60 11.37 14.21 9.76
CA GLU A 60 11.35 14.26 11.22
C GLU A 60 10.89 12.94 11.85
N VAL A 61 9.79 12.38 11.36
CA VAL A 61 9.28 11.08 11.82
C VAL A 61 10.32 9.98 11.58
N ALA A 62 10.99 9.99 10.42
CA ALA A 62 12.04 9.03 10.11
C ALA A 62 13.25 9.18 11.05
N LEU A 63 13.72 10.41 11.31
CA LEU A 63 14.85 10.67 12.21
C LEU A 63 14.54 10.25 13.66
N VAL A 64 13.38 10.63 14.18
CA VAL A 64 12.96 10.24 15.55
C VAL A 64 12.76 8.73 15.64
N GLY A 65 12.15 8.11 14.62
CA GLY A 65 12.00 6.66 14.52
C GLY A 65 13.34 5.93 14.51
N LEU A 66 14.29 6.35 13.67
CA LEU A 66 15.64 5.78 13.64
C LEU A 66 16.37 5.92 14.98
N ALA A 67 16.25 7.08 15.64
CA ALA A 67 16.91 7.33 16.91
C ALA A 67 16.40 6.38 18.01
N TYR A 68 15.08 6.20 18.15
CA TYR A 68 14.49 5.50 19.30
C TYR A 68 13.96 4.11 19.02
N GLN A 69 13.76 3.71 17.77
CA GLN A 69 13.36 2.33 17.44
C GLN A 69 14.55 1.49 17.00
N VAL A 70 15.59 2.12 16.43
CA VAL A 70 16.74 1.39 15.86
C VAL A 70 18.00 1.62 16.69
N ALA A 71 18.42 2.88 16.87
CA ALA A 71 19.70 3.17 17.49
C ALA A 71 19.69 3.02 19.03
N ARG A 72 18.61 3.46 19.69
CA ARG A 72 18.47 3.46 21.15
C ARG A 72 17.06 3.03 21.56
N PRO A 73 16.70 1.74 21.38
CA PRO A 73 15.40 1.22 21.77
C PRO A 73 15.16 1.46 23.27
N VAL A 74 14.02 2.10 23.58
CA VAL A 74 13.61 2.35 24.97
C VAL A 74 12.55 1.33 25.34
N ASP A 75 12.91 0.35 26.16
CA ASP A 75 11.94 -0.57 26.76
C ASP A 75 11.25 0.12 27.94
N CYS A 76 10.05 0.66 27.69
CA CYS A 76 9.28 1.32 28.73
C CYS A 76 8.93 0.40 29.91
N ALA A 77 8.83 -0.91 29.72
CA ALA A 77 8.52 -1.85 30.81
C ALA A 77 9.65 -1.92 31.85
N ALA A 78 10.90 -1.72 31.41
CA ALA A 78 12.09 -1.72 32.25
C ALA A 78 12.41 -0.36 32.90
N THR A 79 11.57 0.67 32.70
CA THR A 79 11.81 2.02 33.24
C THR A 79 11.18 2.22 34.62
N ALA A 80 11.66 3.22 35.37
CA ALA A 80 11.12 3.59 36.68
C ALA A 80 9.65 4.06 36.65
N ALA A 81 9.13 4.46 35.48
CA ALA A 81 7.73 4.86 35.31
C ALA A 81 7.15 4.31 33.99
N PRO A 82 6.82 3.01 33.92
CA PRO A 82 6.45 2.35 32.66
C PRO A 82 5.25 2.97 31.95
N ARG A 83 4.21 3.32 32.72
CA ARG A 83 3.00 3.95 32.18
C ARG A 83 3.26 5.34 31.60
N ALA A 84 4.08 6.14 32.25
CA ALA A 84 4.42 7.48 31.78
C ALA A 84 5.24 7.39 30.48
N CYS A 85 6.24 6.50 30.45
CA CYS A 85 7.04 6.22 29.26
C CYS A 85 6.16 5.78 28.08
N ALA A 86 5.30 4.77 28.27
CA ALA A 86 4.44 4.24 27.21
C ALA A 86 3.45 5.30 26.66
N LEU A 87 2.85 6.10 27.55
CA LEU A 87 1.95 7.19 27.14
C LEU A 87 2.66 8.24 26.28
N THR A 88 3.90 8.59 26.63
CA THR A 88 4.72 9.55 25.87
C THR A 88 5.29 9.00 24.58
N GLY A 89 5.77 7.75 24.56
CA GLY A 89 6.29 7.11 23.35
C GLY A 89 5.25 7.00 22.23
N GLY A 90 3.98 6.85 22.59
CA GLY A 90 2.87 6.78 21.63
C GLY A 90 2.28 8.12 21.18
N LEU A 91 2.69 9.26 21.76
CA LEU A 91 2.07 10.58 21.47
C LEU A 91 2.24 11.01 20.01
N GLY A 92 3.40 10.75 19.41
CA GLY A 92 3.67 11.07 18.00
C GLY A 92 2.75 10.30 17.05
N LEU A 93 2.60 9.00 17.28
CA LEU A 93 1.71 8.14 16.47
C LEU A 93 0.24 8.53 16.64
N LYS A 94 -0.19 8.84 17.86
CA LYS A 94 -1.56 9.32 18.16
C LYS A 94 -1.83 10.65 17.46
N LEU A 95 -0.90 11.60 17.52
CA LEU A 95 -1.04 12.89 16.82
C LEU A 95 -1.11 12.70 15.30
N ALA A 96 -0.25 11.85 14.73
CA ALA A 96 -0.29 11.53 13.31
C ALA A 96 -1.61 10.87 12.89
N ALA A 97 -2.13 9.94 13.69
CA ALA A 97 -3.43 9.31 13.48
C ALA A 97 -4.58 10.34 13.51
N ILE A 98 -4.60 11.24 14.50
CA ILE A 98 -5.59 12.33 14.59
C ILE A 98 -5.52 13.21 13.34
N LEU A 99 -4.34 13.71 12.97
CA LEU A 99 -4.17 14.58 11.81
C LEU A 99 -4.59 13.90 10.50
N THR A 100 -4.29 12.60 10.37
CA THR A 100 -4.66 11.80 9.22
C THR A 100 -6.18 11.64 9.12
N LEU A 101 -6.85 11.26 10.21
CA LEU A 101 -8.30 11.13 10.28
C LEU A 101 -9.00 12.47 9.98
N LEU A 102 -8.47 13.57 10.51
CA LEU A 102 -8.97 14.93 10.25
C LEU A 102 -8.80 15.34 8.78
N ALA A 103 -7.69 14.94 8.14
CA ALA A 103 -7.43 15.22 6.73
C ALA A 103 -8.32 14.40 5.78
N LEU A 104 -8.68 13.17 6.19
CA LEU A 104 -9.52 12.27 5.41
C LEU A 104 -11.01 12.61 5.51
N TYR A 105 -11.47 13.24 6.60
CA TYR A 105 -12.89 13.57 6.77
C TYR A 105 -13.33 14.77 5.89
N PRO A 106 -14.28 14.60 4.95
CA PRO A 106 -14.58 15.65 3.95
C PRO A 106 -15.11 16.98 4.50
N PRO A 107 -15.97 17.02 5.55
CA PRO A 107 -16.43 18.27 6.15
C PRO A 107 -15.32 19.08 6.83
N THR A 108 -14.45 18.43 7.61
CA THR A 108 -13.28 19.08 8.23
C THR A 108 -12.29 19.50 7.17
N ARG A 109 -12.05 18.67 6.14
CA ARG A 109 -11.21 19.02 4.99
C ARG A 109 -11.72 20.28 4.29
N ARG A 110 -13.03 20.41 4.05
CA ARG A 110 -13.62 21.61 3.42
C ARG A 110 -13.50 22.86 4.30
N ALA A 111 -13.69 22.73 5.62
CA ALA A 111 -13.54 23.83 6.56
C ALA A 111 -12.06 24.25 6.76
N ALA A 112 -11.15 23.28 6.90
CA ALA A 112 -9.70 23.49 6.94
C ALA A 112 -9.20 24.14 5.64
N LEU A 113 -9.72 23.73 4.47
CA LEU A 113 -9.43 24.36 3.18
C LEU A 113 -9.94 25.81 3.08
N ARG A 114 -10.98 26.20 3.84
CA ARG A 114 -11.39 27.60 3.96
C ARG A 114 -10.42 28.38 4.86
N GLY A 115 -9.96 27.80 5.98
CA GLY A 115 -8.92 28.39 6.84
C GLY A 115 -7.56 28.54 6.15
N LEU A 116 -7.19 27.58 5.30
CA LEU A 116 -5.98 27.61 4.45
C LEU A 116 -6.00 28.72 3.38
N ARG A 117 -7.17 29.30 3.08
CA ARG A 117 -7.31 30.48 2.20
C ARG A 117 -7.00 31.80 2.92
N ALA A 118 -6.85 31.79 4.25
CA ALA A 118 -6.44 32.96 5.03
C ALA A 118 -4.90 33.12 5.01
N GLY A 119 -4.34 33.47 3.85
CA GLY A 119 -2.95 33.94 3.69
C GLY A 119 -1.81 33.00 4.14
N PRO A 120 -0.55 33.34 3.83
CA PRO A 120 0.63 32.63 4.37
C PRO A 120 0.72 32.75 5.90
N PRO A 121 1.43 31.84 6.61
CA PRO A 121 1.70 32.02 8.03
C PRO A 121 2.43 33.35 8.25
N ALA A 122 2.05 34.09 9.28
CA ALA A 122 2.58 35.43 9.53
C ALA A 122 4.12 35.46 9.72
N ARG A 123 4.72 34.32 10.12
CA ARG A 123 6.16 34.20 10.45
C ARG A 123 6.74 32.81 10.09
N PRO A 124 6.94 32.47 8.81
CA PRO A 124 7.37 31.14 8.39
C PRO A 124 8.75 30.73 8.92
N ARG A 125 9.70 31.67 9.01
CA ARG A 125 11.04 31.39 9.58
C ARG A 125 10.97 31.02 11.06
N THR A 126 10.14 31.71 11.84
CA THR A 126 9.94 31.42 13.26
C THR A 126 9.30 30.05 13.47
N LEU A 127 8.32 29.69 12.64
CA LEU A 127 7.70 28.37 12.70
C LEU A 127 8.67 27.25 12.31
N LEU A 128 9.51 27.48 11.29
CA LEU A 128 10.54 26.51 10.89
C LEU A 128 11.58 26.34 12.00
N LEU A 129 12.03 27.43 12.61
CA LEU A 129 12.95 27.38 13.74
C LEU A 129 12.32 26.62 14.92
N ALA A 130 11.07 26.93 15.29
CA ALA A 130 10.36 26.21 16.34
C ALA A 130 10.24 24.71 16.02
N GLN A 131 9.96 24.35 14.76
CA GLN A 131 9.92 22.96 14.32
C GLN A 131 11.27 22.27 14.52
N VAL A 132 12.34 22.85 13.97
CA VAL A 132 13.71 22.29 14.07
C VAL A 132 14.16 22.18 15.52
N THR A 133 13.90 23.21 16.35
CA THR A 133 14.18 23.16 17.79
C THR A 133 13.37 22.08 18.49
N GLY A 134 12.10 21.91 18.14
CA GLY A 134 11.24 20.87 18.70
C GLY A 134 11.79 19.47 18.41
N VAL A 135 12.21 19.23 17.17
CA VAL A 135 12.83 17.97 16.74
C VAL A 135 14.19 17.75 17.39
N ALA A 136 15.01 18.80 17.51
CA ALA A 136 16.29 18.71 18.21
C ALA A 136 16.09 18.32 19.69
N LEU A 137 15.09 18.87 20.37
CA LEU A 137 14.73 18.48 21.73
C LEU A 137 14.21 17.03 21.80
N LEU A 138 13.42 16.60 20.81
CA LEU A 138 12.99 15.20 20.71
C LEU A 138 14.18 14.25 20.58
N LEU A 139 15.23 14.62 19.84
CA LEU A 139 16.41 13.78 19.59
C LEU A 139 17.50 13.91 20.67
N ALA A 140 17.50 14.98 21.47
CA ALA A 140 18.53 15.26 22.46
C ALA A 140 18.79 14.12 23.44
N PRO A 141 17.77 13.41 24.00
CA PRO A 141 18.02 12.27 24.87
C PRO A 141 18.75 11.12 24.17
N ALA A 142 18.50 10.87 22.89
CA ALA A 142 19.19 9.81 22.15
C ALA A 142 20.67 10.15 21.90
N ALA A 143 21.00 11.44 21.77
CA ALA A 143 22.36 11.91 21.50
C ALA A 143 23.21 12.09 22.77
N ALA A 144 22.59 12.53 23.89
CA ALA A 144 23.32 13.03 25.05
C ALA A 144 23.05 12.26 26.36
N LEU A 145 22.00 11.43 26.41
CA LEU A 145 21.58 10.73 27.63
C LEU A 145 21.47 9.22 27.38
N ASP A 146 21.35 8.47 28.48
CA ASP A 146 20.72 7.15 28.45
C ASP A 146 19.22 7.37 28.74
N PRO A 147 18.34 7.24 27.73
CA PRO A 147 16.92 7.58 27.88
C PRO A 147 16.21 6.77 28.97
N ALA A 148 16.66 5.53 29.22
CA ALA A 148 16.07 4.66 30.22
C ALA A 148 16.48 5.05 31.65
N ARG A 149 17.73 5.51 31.84
CA ARG A 149 18.25 5.93 33.15
C ARG A 149 17.88 7.36 33.52
N ALA A 150 17.81 8.26 32.54
CA ALA A 150 17.44 9.66 32.73
C ALA A 150 15.96 9.92 32.36
N LEU A 151 15.05 9.08 32.85
CA LEU A 151 13.66 9.05 32.38
C LEU A 151 12.95 10.41 32.55
N THR A 152 13.04 11.06 33.71
CA THR A 152 12.36 12.35 33.96
C THR A 152 12.82 13.45 33.00
N ALA A 153 14.12 13.55 32.75
CA ALA A 153 14.69 14.50 31.81
C ALA A 153 14.28 14.16 30.37
N THR A 154 14.29 12.88 30.02
CA THR A 154 13.85 12.38 28.71
C THR A 154 12.38 12.70 28.43
N LEU A 155 11.49 12.41 29.39
CA LEU A 155 10.06 12.73 29.28
C LEU A 155 9.84 14.24 29.15
N GLY A 156 10.56 15.05 29.93
CA GLY A 156 10.49 16.51 29.83
C GLY A 156 10.90 17.03 28.45
N LEU A 157 12.01 16.53 27.91
CA LEU A 157 12.50 16.88 26.57
C LEU A 157 11.54 16.41 25.47
N TRP A 158 10.98 15.21 25.60
CA TRP A 158 9.99 14.68 24.66
C TRP A 158 8.70 15.50 24.63
N LEU A 159 8.16 15.84 25.81
CA LEU A 159 6.95 16.66 25.91
C LEU A 159 7.18 18.07 25.40
N ALA A 160 8.29 18.71 25.77
CA ALA A 160 8.64 20.05 25.31
C ALA A 160 8.88 20.08 23.79
N GLY A 161 9.70 19.16 23.27
CA GLY A 161 10.01 19.05 21.85
C GLY A 161 8.78 18.73 21.01
N GLY A 162 7.98 17.76 21.45
CA GLY A 162 6.73 17.36 20.81
C GLY A 162 5.70 18.48 20.77
N ALA A 163 5.50 19.21 21.88
CA ALA A 163 4.59 20.35 21.93
C ALA A 163 5.03 21.47 20.99
N LEU A 164 6.33 21.76 20.93
CA LEU A 164 6.88 22.80 20.07
C LEU A 164 6.73 22.45 18.58
N ALA A 165 7.10 21.23 18.18
CA ALA A 165 6.96 20.74 16.81
C ALA A 165 5.49 20.62 16.37
N ALA A 166 4.63 20.05 17.21
CA ALA A 166 3.20 19.96 16.92
C ALA A 166 2.55 21.34 16.78
N GLY A 167 2.87 22.27 17.70
CA GLY A 167 2.37 23.64 17.66
C GLY A 167 2.82 24.39 16.40
N ALA A 168 4.10 24.30 16.05
CA ALA A 168 4.64 24.89 14.83
C ALA A 168 3.95 24.33 13.58
N THR A 169 3.73 23.02 13.51
CA THR A 169 3.01 22.35 12.42
C THR A 169 1.56 22.83 12.31
N LEU A 170 0.82 22.88 13.43
CA LEU A 170 -0.57 23.35 13.44
C LEU A 170 -0.69 24.80 12.98
N LEU A 171 0.21 25.68 13.44
CA LEU A 171 0.27 27.09 13.04
C LEU A 171 0.73 27.26 11.58
N TRP A 172 1.56 26.35 11.08
CA TRP A 172 1.92 26.29 9.67
C TRP A 172 0.70 25.92 8.80
N ILE A 173 -0.13 24.99 9.26
CA ILE A 173 -1.35 24.57 8.55
C ILE A 173 -2.41 25.69 8.58
N ALA A 174 -2.75 26.26 9.73
CA ALA A 174 -3.75 27.32 9.82
C ALA A 174 -3.50 28.23 11.04
N PRO A 175 -3.91 29.52 10.97
CA PRO A 175 -3.86 30.40 12.13
C PRO A 175 -4.80 29.91 13.25
N PRO A 176 -4.60 30.30 14.51
CA PRO A 176 -5.45 29.90 15.63
C PRO A 176 -6.94 30.15 15.40
N ALA A 177 -7.29 31.28 14.79
CA ALA A 177 -8.67 31.61 14.43
C ALA A 177 -9.31 30.58 13.48
N GLY A 178 -8.52 29.99 12.57
CA GLY A 178 -8.98 28.93 11.66
C GLY A 178 -9.29 27.62 12.40
N TRP A 179 -8.45 27.26 13.37
CA TRP A 179 -8.67 26.10 14.24
C TRP A 179 -9.87 26.29 15.17
N ILE A 180 -10.05 27.48 15.74
CA ILE A 180 -11.21 27.82 16.57
C ILE A 180 -12.50 27.78 15.74
N ALA A 181 -12.48 28.33 14.51
CA ALA A 181 -13.63 28.26 13.61
C ALA A 181 -13.97 26.81 13.24
N LEU A 182 -12.96 25.96 13.01
CA LEU A 182 -13.16 24.54 12.76
C LEU A 182 -13.79 23.84 13.98
N ALA A 183 -13.25 24.06 15.18
CA ALA A 183 -13.75 23.54 16.45
C ALA A 183 -15.23 23.89 16.68
N ARG A 184 -15.61 25.14 16.40
CA ARG A 184 -17.00 25.61 16.53
C ARG A 184 -17.93 25.07 15.45
N ALA A 185 -17.42 24.87 14.23
CA ALA A 185 -18.24 24.41 13.10
C ALA A 185 -18.56 22.91 13.15
N ALA A 186 -17.73 22.09 13.81
CA ALA A 186 -17.91 20.64 13.82
C ALA A 186 -17.42 20.00 15.14
N PRO A 187 -17.95 20.39 16.32
CA PRO A 187 -17.44 19.92 17.61
C PRO A 187 -17.57 18.40 17.78
N GLY A 188 -18.72 17.83 17.41
CA GLY A 188 -18.97 16.38 17.50
C GLY A 188 -17.99 15.55 16.65
N PRO A 189 -17.88 15.79 15.33
CA PRO A 189 -16.91 15.08 14.49
C PRO A 189 -15.45 15.27 14.92
N LEU A 190 -15.05 16.46 15.39
CA LEU A 190 -13.70 16.70 15.86
C LEU A 190 -13.39 15.94 17.16
N ALA A 191 -14.33 15.91 18.09
CA ALA A 191 -14.22 15.11 19.31
C ALA A 191 -14.14 13.61 18.97
N ALA A 192 -14.99 13.13 18.07
CA ALA A 192 -14.99 11.72 17.65
C ALA A 192 -13.69 11.33 16.93
N LEU A 193 -13.18 12.15 16.01
CA LEU A 193 -11.92 11.87 15.29
C LEU A 193 -10.69 12.02 16.19
N GLY A 194 -10.72 12.98 17.13
CA GLY A 194 -9.70 13.15 18.15
C GLY A 194 -9.64 11.95 19.10
N ALA A 195 -10.79 11.50 19.60
CA ALA A 195 -10.90 10.29 20.41
C ALA A 195 -10.46 9.06 19.64
N ALA A 196 -10.91 8.88 18.39
CA ALA A 196 -10.50 7.77 17.55
C ALA A 196 -8.98 7.76 17.33
N GLY A 197 -8.37 8.88 16.94
CA GLY A 197 -6.92 8.94 16.72
C GLY A 197 -6.08 8.75 17.98
N PHE A 198 -6.62 9.13 19.16
CA PHE A 198 -5.95 8.89 20.45
C PHE A 198 -6.06 7.44 20.92
N LEU A 199 -7.25 6.82 20.76
CA LEU A 199 -7.56 5.49 21.27
C LEU A 199 -7.11 4.38 20.31
N LEU A 200 -7.17 4.57 19.00
CA LEU A 200 -6.88 3.53 18.00
C LEU A 200 -5.50 2.88 18.18
N PRO A 201 -4.38 3.63 18.34
CA PRO A 201 -3.08 2.99 18.53
C PRO A 201 -3.02 2.11 19.79
N GLY A 202 -3.59 2.58 20.90
CA GLY A 202 -3.64 1.80 22.15
C GLY A 202 -4.60 0.62 22.07
N LEU A 203 -5.67 0.73 21.29
CA LEU A 203 -6.57 -0.39 21.00
C LEU A 203 -5.85 -1.46 20.18
N VAL A 204 -5.06 -1.08 19.17
CA VAL A 204 -4.26 -2.04 18.39
C VAL A 204 -3.28 -2.79 19.29
N GLU A 205 -2.60 -2.09 20.19
CA GLU A 205 -1.68 -2.69 21.17
C GLU A 205 -2.43 -3.61 22.16
N ALA A 206 -3.58 -3.20 22.67
CA ALA A 206 -4.41 -4.02 23.55
C ALA A 206 -4.95 -5.29 22.85
N LEU A 207 -5.16 -5.23 21.54
CA LEU A 207 -5.60 -6.36 20.73
C LEU A 207 -4.44 -7.29 20.34
N ASP A 208 -3.17 -6.98 20.67
CA ASP A 208 -2.02 -7.90 20.45
C ASP A 208 -2.21 -9.23 21.20
N VAL A 209 -2.94 -9.21 22.33
CA VAL A 209 -3.32 -10.42 23.08
C VAL A 209 -4.13 -11.40 22.22
N LEU A 210 -4.94 -10.90 21.28
CA LEU A 210 -5.69 -11.75 20.36
C LEU A 210 -4.78 -12.46 19.36
N TRP A 211 -3.57 -11.97 19.13
CA TRP A 211 -2.55 -12.61 18.30
C TRP A 211 -1.82 -13.75 19.03
N ARG A 212 -1.91 -13.82 20.37
CA ARG A 212 -1.24 -14.81 21.22
C ARG A 212 -2.22 -15.72 21.95
N LEU A 213 -3.34 -16.03 21.28
CA LEU A 213 -4.32 -16.94 21.85
C LEU A 213 -3.77 -18.37 21.82
N ASP A 214 -3.28 -18.86 22.96
CA ASP A 214 -2.82 -20.25 23.15
C ASP A 214 -3.82 -21.28 22.59
N ALA A 215 -5.11 -20.98 22.69
CA ALA A 215 -6.17 -21.83 22.16
C ALA A 215 -6.06 -22.07 20.64
N LEU A 216 -5.63 -21.07 19.86
CA LEU A 216 -5.44 -21.21 18.41
C LEU A 216 -4.20 -22.04 18.07
N SER A 217 -3.12 -21.87 18.84
CA SER A 217 -1.91 -22.69 18.72
C SER A 217 -2.21 -24.17 19.04
N ARG A 218 -2.96 -24.43 20.13
CA ARG A 218 -3.42 -25.78 20.49
C ARG A 218 -4.38 -26.39 19.47
N LEU A 219 -5.33 -25.59 18.95
CA LEU A 219 -6.25 -26.03 17.89
C LEU A 219 -5.48 -26.42 16.62
N THR A 220 -4.52 -25.59 16.21
CA THR A 220 -3.67 -25.87 15.06
C THR A 220 -2.83 -27.12 15.30
N PHE A 221 -2.20 -27.23 16.47
CA PHE A 221 -1.43 -28.41 16.86
C PHE A 221 -2.26 -29.70 16.78
N GLY A 222 -3.46 -29.72 17.37
CA GLY A 222 -4.35 -30.88 17.32
C GLY A 222 -4.78 -31.24 15.90
N GLY A 223 -5.09 -30.25 15.07
CA GLY A 223 -5.42 -30.45 13.66
C GLY A 223 -4.24 -31.01 12.85
N VAL A 224 -3.03 -30.49 13.05
CA VAL A 224 -1.81 -30.99 12.42
C VAL A 224 -1.51 -32.42 12.87
N ALA A 225 -1.65 -32.72 14.17
CA ALA A 225 -1.47 -34.05 14.71
C ALA A 225 -2.43 -35.07 14.09
N LEU A 226 -3.70 -34.70 13.92
CA LEU A 226 -4.67 -35.53 13.22
C LEU A 226 -4.23 -35.79 11.77
N LEU A 227 -3.88 -34.74 11.03
CA LEU A 227 -3.50 -34.84 9.60
C LEU A 227 -2.26 -35.70 9.39
N ILE A 228 -1.22 -35.55 10.21
CA ILE A 228 0.02 -36.32 10.06
C ILE A 228 -0.21 -37.79 10.41
N ARG A 229 -1.03 -38.09 11.43
CA ARG A 229 -1.39 -39.48 11.79
C ARG A 229 -2.19 -40.21 10.70
N LEU A 230 -2.80 -39.49 9.75
CA LEU A 230 -3.44 -40.11 8.58
C LEU A 230 -2.42 -40.61 7.54
N VAL A 231 -1.20 -40.07 7.56
CA VAL A 231 -0.16 -40.34 6.56
C VAL A 231 0.98 -41.18 7.15
N ARG A 232 1.26 -41.03 8.45
CA ARG A 232 2.37 -41.69 9.15
C ARG A 232 1.92 -42.38 10.42
N SER A 233 2.56 -43.50 10.71
CA SER A 233 2.32 -44.31 11.90
C SER A 233 3.24 -43.95 13.07
N ASP A 234 4.43 -43.41 12.79
CA ASP A 234 5.50 -43.08 13.72
C ASP A 234 5.66 -41.56 13.86
N VAL A 235 4.74 -40.94 14.61
CA VAL A 235 4.70 -39.48 14.80
C VAL A 235 5.13 -39.15 16.23
N HIS A 236 6.14 -38.29 16.37
CA HIS A 236 6.49 -37.69 17.65
C HIS A 236 5.52 -36.55 17.96
N VAL A 237 4.87 -36.60 19.13
CA VAL A 237 3.89 -35.61 19.57
C VAL A 237 4.16 -35.28 21.04
N ASP A 238 4.58 -34.05 21.32
CA ASP A 238 4.69 -33.48 22.67
C ASP A 238 3.70 -32.31 22.79
N GLU A 239 2.57 -32.57 23.44
CA GLU A 239 1.49 -31.60 23.67
C GLU A 239 1.88 -30.50 24.67
N SER A 240 2.87 -30.74 25.53
CA SER A 240 3.28 -29.78 26.56
C SER A 240 4.10 -28.64 25.96
N GLN A 241 4.95 -28.96 24.97
CA GLN A 241 5.78 -28.00 24.24
C GLN A 241 5.20 -27.63 22.87
N LEU A 242 4.06 -28.22 22.48
CA LEU A 242 3.48 -28.10 21.14
C LEU A 242 4.48 -28.48 20.03
N VAL A 243 5.29 -29.52 20.27
CA VAL A 243 6.27 -30.05 19.33
C VAL A 243 5.70 -31.28 18.63
N ILE A 244 5.74 -31.28 17.31
CA ILE A 244 5.28 -32.40 16.48
C ILE A 244 6.23 -32.63 15.32
N GLY A 245 6.43 -33.89 14.95
CA GLY A 245 7.32 -34.24 13.85
C GLY A 245 7.41 -35.73 13.55
N ALA A 246 8.24 -36.07 12.57
CA ALA A 246 8.56 -37.44 12.17
C ALA A 246 10.00 -37.51 11.64
N ASP A 247 10.63 -38.69 11.65
CA ASP A 247 11.98 -38.94 11.12
C ASP A 247 13.06 -37.94 11.59
N GLY A 248 12.99 -37.51 12.86
CA GLY A 248 13.93 -36.54 13.44
C GLY A 248 13.71 -35.08 13.02
N PHE A 249 12.76 -34.80 12.12
CA PHE A 249 12.34 -33.43 11.78
C PHE A 249 11.19 -33.00 12.70
N LEU A 250 11.51 -32.17 13.70
CA LEU A 250 10.58 -31.70 14.72
C LEU A 250 10.25 -30.21 14.52
N VAL A 251 8.96 -29.87 14.65
CA VAL A 251 8.46 -28.50 14.50
C VAL A 251 7.68 -28.11 15.74
N MET A 252 8.01 -26.95 16.30
CA MET A 252 7.25 -26.33 17.39
C MET A 252 6.17 -25.41 16.81
N VAL A 253 4.90 -25.66 17.14
CA VAL A 253 3.77 -24.81 16.74
C VAL A 253 3.67 -23.61 17.70
N ALA A 254 4.57 -22.64 17.50
CA ALA A 254 4.56 -21.37 18.23
C ALA A 254 3.44 -20.42 17.74
N ASP A 255 3.27 -19.26 18.39
CA ASP A 255 2.22 -18.26 18.08
C ASP A 255 2.20 -17.85 16.60
N GLY A 256 3.36 -17.73 15.96
CA GLY A 256 3.48 -17.42 14.53
C GLY A 256 2.88 -18.50 13.61
N CYS A 257 2.77 -19.74 14.08
CA CYS A 257 2.20 -20.87 13.34
C CYS A 257 0.71 -21.11 13.65
N SER A 258 0.11 -20.39 14.60
CA SER A 258 -1.30 -20.53 15.01
C SER A 258 -2.33 -20.28 13.89
N GLY A 259 -1.91 -19.63 12.79
CA GLY A 259 -2.80 -19.27 11.68
C GLY A 259 -3.58 -17.97 11.90
N VAL A 260 -3.42 -17.30 13.05
CA VAL A 260 -4.14 -16.06 13.40
C VAL A 260 -3.92 -14.95 12.38
N GLN A 261 -2.68 -14.78 11.90
CA GLN A 261 -2.33 -13.75 10.93
C GLN A 261 -3.08 -13.96 9.60
N GLY A 262 -3.09 -15.19 9.08
CA GLY A 262 -3.81 -15.52 7.85
C GLY A 262 -5.31 -15.29 7.98
N ALA A 263 -5.90 -15.75 9.10
CA ALA A 263 -7.31 -15.55 9.40
C ALA A 263 -7.69 -14.05 9.47
N ALA A 264 -6.86 -13.23 10.13
CA ALA A 264 -7.08 -11.79 10.23
C ALA A 264 -6.97 -11.08 8.87
N LEU A 265 -5.97 -11.44 8.05
CA LEU A 265 -5.81 -10.89 6.70
C LEU A 265 -7.00 -11.24 5.80
N ILE A 266 -7.49 -12.49 5.85
CA ILE A 266 -8.68 -12.93 5.11
C ILE A 266 -9.92 -12.19 5.60
N ALA A 267 -10.13 -12.09 6.91
CA ALA A 267 -11.26 -11.36 7.47
C ALA A 267 -11.24 -9.88 7.06
N ALA A 268 -10.07 -9.24 7.08
CA ALA A 268 -9.91 -7.85 6.65
C ALA A 268 -10.19 -7.67 5.15
N LEU A 269 -9.66 -8.55 4.31
CA LEU A 269 -9.88 -8.53 2.86
C LEU A 269 -11.37 -8.73 2.53
N VAL A 270 -11.98 -9.78 3.08
CA VAL A 270 -13.41 -10.07 2.85
C VAL A 270 -14.27 -8.96 3.44
N GLY A 271 -13.94 -8.43 4.61
CA GLY A 271 -14.61 -7.27 5.19
C GLY A 271 -14.55 -6.03 4.29
N ALA A 272 -13.39 -5.75 3.69
CA ALA A 272 -13.25 -4.68 2.71
C ALA A 272 -14.10 -4.95 1.46
N TYR A 273 -14.11 -6.20 0.96
CA TYR A 273 -14.96 -6.61 -0.16
C TYR A 273 -16.45 -6.41 0.15
N LEU A 274 -16.90 -6.85 1.34
CA LEU A 274 -18.27 -6.62 1.82
C LEU A 274 -18.60 -5.13 1.86
N LEU A 275 -17.67 -4.28 2.31
CA LEU A 275 -17.88 -2.83 2.41
C LEU A 275 -17.99 -2.16 1.03
N PHE A 276 -17.09 -2.49 0.11
CA PHE A 276 -17.03 -1.86 -1.21
C PHE A 276 -18.15 -2.35 -2.15
N ASP A 277 -18.48 -3.65 -2.12
CA ASP A 277 -19.52 -4.25 -2.96
C ASP A 277 -20.83 -4.54 -2.22
N ARG A 278 -21.08 -3.91 -1.07
CA ARG A 278 -22.28 -4.11 -0.23
C ARG A 278 -23.63 -4.04 -0.94
N ARG A 279 -23.69 -3.32 -2.07
CA ARG A 279 -24.94 -3.13 -2.85
C ARG A 279 -25.27 -4.32 -3.74
N ASP A 280 -24.27 -5.15 -4.05
CA ASP A 280 -24.43 -6.31 -4.92
C ASP A 280 -24.56 -7.62 -4.11
N LEU A 281 -24.36 -7.52 -2.79
CA LEU A 281 -24.37 -8.64 -1.85
C LEU A 281 -25.67 -8.69 -1.04
N ARG A 282 -26.12 -9.89 -0.71
CA ARG A 282 -27.32 -10.14 0.09
C ARG A 282 -26.98 -10.16 1.58
N PHE A 283 -27.40 -9.14 2.31
CA PHE A 283 -27.32 -9.13 3.78
C PHE A 283 -28.59 -9.74 4.40
N PRO A 284 -28.48 -10.46 5.53
CA PRO A 284 -27.26 -10.70 6.33
C PRO A 284 -26.39 -11.87 5.83
N ALA A 285 -26.83 -12.65 4.82
CA ALA A 285 -26.13 -13.86 4.37
C ALA A 285 -24.65 -13.63 4.01
N ALA A 286 -24.30 -12.48 3.44
CA ALA A 286 -22.94 -12.11 3.11
C ALA A 286 -21.99 -12.04 4.34
N LEU A 287 -22.51 -11.90 5.56
CA LEU A 287 -21.73 -11.95 6.80
C LEU A 287 -21.19 -13.35 7.12
N LEU A 288 -21.66 -14.39 6.43
CA LEU A 288 -21.07 -15.73 6.53
C LEU A 288 -19.72 -15.82 5.81
N LEU A 289 -19.43 -14.94 4.85
CA LEU A 289 -18.18 -15.00 4.06
C LEU A 289 -16.92 -14.79 4.93
N PRO A 290 -16.86 -13.80 5.84
CA PRO A 290 -15.74 -13.67 6.77
C PRO A 290 -15.57 -14.91 7.67
N LEU A 291 -16.66 -15.46 8.20
CA LEU A 291 -16.62 -16.65 9.07
C LEU A 291 -16.10 -17.87 8.32
N LEU A 292 -16.62 -18.10 7.11
CA LEU A 292 -16.15 -19.15 6.21
C LEU A 292 -14.68 -18.94 5.85
N GLY A 293 -14.29 -17.70 5.53
CA GLY A 293 -12.91 -17.37 5.17
C GLY A 293 -11.93 -17.63 6.31
N VAL A 294 -12.28 -17.26 7.55
CA VAL A 294 -11.48 -17.57 8.74
C VAL A 294 -11.35 -19.08 8.95
N ALA A 295 -12.46 -19.82 8.89
CA ALA A 295 -12.44 -21.28 9.06
C ALA A 295 -11.59 -21.99 8.00
N LEU A 296 -11.75 -21.63 6.73
CA LEU A 296 -10.95 -22.16 5.64
C LEU A 296 -9.47 -21.77 5.78
N SER A 297 -9.17 -20.54 6.19
CA SER A 297 -7.79 -20.09 6.42
C SER A 297 -7.09 -20.91 7.51
N LEU A 298 -7.78 -21.19 8.62
CA LEU A 298 -7.23 -22.03 9.69
C LEU A 298 -7.02 -23.47 9.23
N GLY A 299 -7.98 -24.05 8.51
CA GLY A 299 -7.85 -25.40 7.95
C GLY A 299 -6.69 -25.52 6.95
N LEU A 300 -6.56 -24.57 6.03
CA LEU A 300 -5.44 -24.52 5.09
C LEU A 300 -4.09 -24.33 5.81
N ASN A 301 -4.05 -23.58 6.92
CA ASN A 301 -2.85 -23.47 7.74
C ASN A 301 -2.45 -24.80 8.38
N MET A 302 -3.40 -25.59 8.89
CA MET A 302 -3.13 -26.92 9.44
C MET A 302 -2.58 -27.85 8.35
N VAL A 303 -3.19 -27.86 7.16
CA VAL A 303 -2.70 -28.63 6.00
C VAL A 303 -1.28 -28.19 5.61
N ARG A 304 -1.03 -26.88 5.58
CA ARG A 304 0.30 -26.32 5.30
C ARG A 304 1.36 -26.84 6.29
N ILE A 305 1.09 -26.79 7.59
CA ILE A 305 2.08 -27.22 8.60
C ILE A 305 2.29 -28.75 8.52
N ALA A 306 1.23 -29.53 8.32
CA ALA A 306 1.35 -30.97 8.12
C ALA A 306 2.20 -31.31 6.88
N ALA A 307 1.98 -30.62 5.76
CA ALA A 307 2.79 -30.78 4.55
C ALA A 307 4.25 -30.35 4.77
N LEU A 308 4.49 -29.27 5.53
CA LEU A 308 5.83 -28.82 5.90
C LEU A 308 6.59 -29.91 6.65
N ILE A 309 5.96 -30.54 7.65
CA ILE A 309 6.58 -31.64 8.41
C ILE A 309 6.88 -32.83 7.51
N GLU A 310 5.98 -33.17 6.59
CA GLU A 310 6.19 -34.26 5.64
C GLU A 310 7.36 -33.99 4.67
N ILE A 311 7.50 -32.75 4.19
CA ILE A 311 8.62 -32.34 3.33
C ILE A 311 9.94 -32.46 4.11
N GLY A 312 9.96 -31.99 5.37
CA GLY A 312 11.15 -32.06 6.22
C GLY A 312 11.55 -33.50 6.54
N ALA A 313 10.58 -34.34 6.93
CA ALA A 313 10.79 -35.75 7.25
C ALA A 313 11.32 -36.57 6.04
N ARG A 314 10.96 -36.19 4.81
CA ARG A 314 11.48 -36.83 3.57
C ARG A 314 12.90 -36.38 3.19
N GLY A 315 13.60 -35.66 4.07
CA GLY A 315 14.98 -35.23 3.85
C GLY A 315 15.13 -33.88 3.15
N ALA A 316 14.09 -33.04 3.14
CA ALA A 316 14.16 -31.67 2.60
C ALA A 316 13.87 -30.58 3.66
N PRO A 317 14.59 -30.55 4.80
CA PRO A 317 14.32 -29.61 5.90
C PRO A 317 14.48 -28.14 5.49
N GLU A 318 15.49 -27.83 4.68
CA GLU A 318 15.72 -26.47 4.17
C GLU A 318 14.58 -25.99 3.27
N LEU A 319 14.06 -26.85 2.39
CA LEU A 319 12.90 -26.55 1.58
C LEU A 319 11.66 -26.35 2.46
N ALA A 320 11.48 -27.17 3.50
CA ALA A 320 10.33 -27.07 4.39
C ALA A 320 10.27 -25.71 5.13
N VAL A 321 11.41 -25.27 5.69
CA VAL A 321 11.47 -24.06 6.54
C VAL A 321 11.63 -22.79 5.71
N ASN A 322 12.63 -22.74 4.81
CA ASN A 322 13.01 -21.51 4.12
C ASN A 322 12.22 -21.29 2.82
N GLY A 323 11.80 -22.37 2.14
CA GLY A 323 11.01 -22.29 0.91
C GLY A 323 9.50 -22.36 1.16
N PHE A 324 9.03 -23.51 1.63
CA PHE A 324 7.61 -23.87 1.68
C PHE A 324 6.84 -23.06 2.74
N HIS A 325 7.34 -22.94 3.97
CA HIS A 325 6.59 -22.37 5.10
C HIS A 325 5.93 -21.02 4.79
N SER A 326 6.73 -20.05 4.33
CA SER A 326 6.25 -18.68 4.04
C SER A 326 5.52 -18.60 2.70
N ASN A 327 6.13 -19.12 1.62
CA ASN A 327 5.60 -18.98 0.27
C ASN A 327 4.26 -19.73 0.07
N ALA A 328 4.13 -20.95 0.62
CA ALA A 328 2.88 -21.70 0.58
C ALA A 328 1.75 -20.95 1.30
N GLY A 329 2.06 -20.28 2.42
CA GLY A 329 1.09 -19.47 3.15
C GLY A 329 0.49 -18.36 2.29
N TRP A 330 1.33 -17.62 1.58
CA TRP A 330 0.89 -16.55 0.69
C TRP A 330 0.16 -17.05 -0.57
N LEU A 331 0.56 -18.20 -1.12
CA LEU A 331 -0.16 -18.83 -2.23
C LEU A 331 -1.56 -19.28 -1.81
N LEU A 332 -1.68 -19.95 -0.65
CA LEU A 332 -2.97 -20.38 -0.09
C LEU A 332 -3.86 -19.18 0.24
N PHE A 333 -3.29 -18.12 0.83
CA PHE A 333 -3.99 -16.86 1.07
C PHE A 333 -4.55 -16.27 -0.24
N THR A 334 -3.72 -16.22 -1.29
CA THR A 334 -4.10 -15.67 -2.60
C THR A 334 -5.21 -16.49 -3.25
N ALA A 335 -5.07 -17.82 -3.26
CA ALA A 335 -6.07 -18.74 -3.80
C ALA A 335 -7.40 -18.65 -3.04
N LEU A 336 -7.35 -18.63 -1.71
CA LEU A 336 -8.54 -18.49 -0.86
C LEU A 336 -9.24 -17.14 -1.08
N SER A 337 -8.47 -16.06 -1.18
CA SER A 337 -8.98 -14.70 -1.44
C SER A 337 -9.78 -14.62 -2.73
N PHE A 338 -9.20 -15.10 -3.85
CA PHE A 338 -9.90 -15.14 -5.13
C PHE A 338 -11.07 -16.13 -5.11
N GLY A 339 -10.91 -17.28 -4.46
CA GLY A 339 -11.96 -18.29 -4.30
C GLY A 339 -13.19 -17.76 -3.58
N LEU A 340 -13.02 -17.03 -2.47
CA LEU A 340 -14.12 -16.43 -1.71
C LEU A 340 -14.83 -15.33 -2.50
N ILE A 341 -14.09 -14.49 -3.23
CA ILE A 341 -14.67 -13.47 -4.11
C ILE A 341 -15.45 -14.12 -5.26
N ALA A 342 -14.89 -15.16 -5.89
CA ALA A 342 -15.56 -15.90 -6.95
C ALA A 342 -16.84 -16.57 -6.42
N LEU A 343 -16.77 -17.20 -5.25
CA LEU A 343 -17.91 -17.81 -4.56
C LEU A 343 -19.01 -16.78 -4.28
N ALA A 344 -18.64 -15.61 -3.73
CA ALA A 344 -19.60 -14.54 -3.44
C ALA A 344 -20.32 -14.03 -4.70
N ARG A 345 -19.64 -14.04 -5.85
CA ARG A 345 -20.21 -13.62 -7.14
C ARG A 345 -20.99 -14.70 -7.86
N ALA A 346 -20.62 -15.96 -7.68
CA ALA A 346 -21.26 -17.09 -8.36
C ALA A 346 -22.48 -17.61 -7.58
N ALA A 347 -22.40 -17.71 -6.26
CA ALA A 347 -23.42 -18.36 -5.46
C ALA A 347 -24.64 -17.46 -5.25
N PRO A 348 -25.86 -17.91 -5.62
CA PRO A 348 -27.08 -17.11 -5.48
C PRO A 348 -27.38 -16.67 -4.03
N VAL A 349 -26.93 -17.44 -3.04
CA VAL A 349 -27.12 -17.15 -1.62
C VAL A 349 -26.49 -15.82 -1.18
N PHE A 350 -25.40 -15.40 -1.84
CA PHE A 350 -24.67 -14.16 -1.51
C PHE A 350 -25.04 -12.98 -2.41
N ARG A 351 -25.81 -13.19 -3.48
CA ARG A 351 -26.16 -12.14 -4.45
C ARG A 351 -27.43 -11.40 -4.06
N ALA A 352 -27.42 -10.07 -4.18
CA ALA A 352 -28.62 -9.27 -3.99
C ALA A 352 -29.74 -9.68 -4.96
N ALA A 353 -31.00 -9.62 -4.51
CA ALA A 353 -32.17 -9.99 -5.32
C ALA A 353 -32.37 -9.07 -6.55
N HIS A 354 -31.98 -7.81 -6.42
CA HIS A 354 -31.99 -6.83 -7.49
C HIS A 354 -30.58 -6.25 -7.65
N PRO A 355 -29.67 -6.97 -8.32
CA PRO A 355 -28.36 -6.42 -8.62
C PRO A 355 -28.54 -5.21 -9.53
N ARG A 356 -27.73 -4.16 -9.32
CA ARG A 356 -27.76 -3.01 -10.22
C ARG A 356 -27.49 -3.49 -11.66
N PRO A 357 -28.20 -2.96 -12.67
CA PRO A 357 -27.82 -3.18 -14.05
C PRO A 357 -26.41 -2.61 -14.24
N ARG A 358 -25.42 -3.50 -14.24
CA ARG A 358 -24.04 -3.19 -14.62
C ARG A 358 -23.90 -3.60 -16.08
N ALA A 359 -23.24 -2.76 -16.86
CA ALA A 359 -22.74 -3.19 -18.15
C ALA A 359 -21.95 -4.49 -17.94
N ALA A 360 -22.17 -5.48 -18.82
CA ALA A 360 -21.39 -6.70 -18.78
C ALA A 360 -19.90 -6.30 -18.79
N PRO A 361 -19.09 -6.80 -17.84
CA PRO A 361 -17.66 -6.52 -17.88
C PRO A 361 -17.10 -7.03 -19.21
N PRO A 362 -16.09 -6.36 -19.79
CA PRO A 362 -15.43 -6.88 -20.97
C PRO A 362 -14.88 -8.29 -20.68
N PRO A 363 -14.75 -9.16 -21.69
CA PRO A 363 -14.00 -10.41 -21.56
C PRO A 363 -12.62 -10.15 -20.93
N LEU A 364 -12.10 -11.08 -20.11
CA LEU A 364 -10.87 -10.87 -19.34
C LEU A 364 -9.70 -10.36 -20.18
N LEU A 365 -9.47 -10.98 -21.35
CA LEU A 365 -8.37 -10.62 -22.26
C LEU A 365 -8.58 -9.28 -22.98
N ALA A 366 -9.80 -8.75 -22.97
CA ALA A 366 -10.15 -7.44 -23.50
C ALA A 366 -10.20 -6.35 -22.41
N ASP A 367 -10.07 -6.71 -21.13
CA ASP A 367 -10.09 -5.75 -20.01
C ASP A 367 -8.74 -5.02 -19.92
N PRO A 368 -8.70 -3.69 -20.15
CA PRO A 368 -7.47 -2.91 -20.06
C PRO A 368 -6.86 -2.93 -18.65
N ALA A 369 -7.66 -3.05 -17.59
CA ALA A 369 -7.13 -3.15 -16.23
C ALA A 369 -6.47 -4.51 -16.00
N ALA A 370 -7.09 -5.60 -16.49
CA ALA A 370 -6.51 -6.94 -16.37
C ALA A 370 -5.15 -7.02 -17.08
N GLY A 371 -5.03 -6.47 -18.29
CA GLY A 371 -3.76 -6.45 -19.03
C GLY A 371 -2.63 -5.66 -18.36
N ARG A 372 -2.94 -4.77 -17.42
CA ARG A 372 -1.94 -4.02 -16.63
C ARG A 372 -1.57 -4.68 -15.31
N ILE A 373 -2.44 -5.54 -14.78
CA ILE A 373 -2.29 -6.14 -13.44
C ILE A 373 -1.80 -7.58 -13.55
N LEU A 374 -2.39 -8.37 -14.43
CA LEU A 374 -2.14 -9.82 -14.50
C LEU A 374 -0.69 -10.20 -14.86
N PRO A 375 0.06 -9.47 -15.71
CA PRO A 375 1.48 -9.77 -15.91
C PRO A 375 2.27 -9.69 -14.61
N PHE A 376 2.04 -8.64 -13.81
CA PHE A 376 2.69 -8.47 -12.51
C PHE A 376 2.24 -9.56 -11.52
N VAL A 377 0.95 -9.92 -11.50
CA VAL A 377 0.45 -11.06 -10.69
C VAL A 377 1.12 -12.37 -11.12
N ALA A 378 1.27 -12.62 -12.42
CA ALA A 378 1.91 -13.82 -12.94
C ALA A 378 3.38 -13.90 -12.52
N LEU A 379 4.10 -12.77 -12.57
CA LEU A 379 5.47 -12.66 -12.07
C LEU A 379 5.56 -13.03 -10.58
N MET A 380 4.70 -12.45 -9.74
CA MET A 380 4.70 -12.72 -8.30
C MET A 380 4.31 -14.17 -7.98
N VAL A 381 3.19 -14.65 -8.52
CA VAL A 381 2.67 -15.99 -8.24
C VAL A 381 3.63 -17.08 -8.72
N SER A 382 4.20 -16.94 -9.93
CA SER A 382 5.17 -17.92 -10.43
C SER A 382 6.46 -17.92 -9.61
N GLY A 383 6.94 -16.75 -9.14
CA GLY A 383 8.09 -16.68 -8.26
C GLY A 383 7.86 -17.33 -6.89
N MET A 384 6.71 -17.07 -6.28
CA MET A 384 6.32 -17.72 -5.03
C MET A 384 6.12 -19.22 -5.21
N ALA A 385 5.55 -19.66 -6.34
CA ALA A 385 5.39 -21.07 -6.64
C ALA A 385 6.74 -21.78 -6.77
N THR A 386 7.71 -21.22 -7.52
CA THR A 386 9.04 -21.85 -7.61
C THR A 386 9.74 -21.88 -6.26
N ALA A 387 9.66 -20.81 -5.45
CA ALA A 387 10.22 -20.77 -4.10
C ALA A 387 9.51 -21.70 -3.10
N THR A 388 8.26 -22.09 -3.36
CA THR A 388 7.53 -23.05 -2.52
C THR A 388 8.00 -24.48 -2.73
N PHE A 389 8.39 -24.83 -3.96
CA PHE A 389 8.64 -26.21 -4.37
C PHE A 389 10.10 -26.52 -4.73
N ALA A 390 10.96 -25.52 -4.84
CA ALA A 390 12.38 -25.70 -5.14
C ALA A 390 13.26 -24.98 -4.11
N SER A 391 14.30 -25.68 -3.62
CA SER A 391 15.28 -25.14 -2.68
C SER A 391 16.15 -24.04 -3.29
N LEU A 392 16.32 -24.06 -4.62
CA LEU A 392 17.00 -23.03 -5.39
C LEU A 392 16.07 -22.50 -6.48
N ALA A 393 15.17 -21.60 -6.10
CA ALA A 393 14.08 -21.11 -6.96
C ALA A 393 14.58 -20.44 -8.25
N GLU A 394 15.75 -19.79 -8.18
CA GLU A 394 16.32 -19.03 -9.30
C GLU A 394 16.81 -19.91 -10.45
N LEU A 395 17.08 -21.20 -10.20
CA LEU A 395 17.34 -22.17 -11.28
C LEU A 395 16.10 -22.36 -12.18
N TRP A 396 14.91 -22.18 -11.62
CA TRP A 396 13.62 -22.33 -12.32
C TRP A 396 13.11 -21.03 -12.94
N TYR A 397 13.95 -20.01 -13.02
CA TYR A 397 13.60 -18.74 -13.65
C TYR A 397 13.04 -18.86 -15.08
N PRO A 398 13.47 -19.80 -15.95
CA PRO A 398 12.82 -20.03 -17.24
C PRO A 398 11.31 -20.23 -17.16
N LEU A 399 10.79 -20.94 -16.14
CA LEU A 399 9.35 -21.10 -15.95
C LEU A 399 8.66 -19.78 -15.60
N ARG A 400 9.28 -18.98 -14.74
CA ARG A 400 8.80 -17.63 -14.37
C ARG A 400 8.73 -16.73 -15.62
N ALA A 401 9.77 -16.74 -16.44
CA ALA A 401 9.84 -15.98 -17.69
C ALA A 401 8.78 -16.44 -18.71
N LEU A 402 8.60 -17.76 -18.87
CA LEU A 402 7.56 -18.31 -19.75
C LEU A 402 6.15 -17.96 -19.28
N ALA A 403 5.86 -18.08 -17.98
CA ALA A 403 4.56 -17.72 -17.41
C ALA A 403 4.25 -16.23 -17.64
N LEU A 404 5.22 -15.35 -17.36
CA LEU A 404 5.07 -13.92 -17.60
C LEU A 404 4.91 -13.61 -19.09
N GLY A 405 5.75 -14.20 -19.95
CA GLY A 405 5.69 -14.03 -21.40
C GLY A 405 4.35 -14.48 -21.99
N ALA A 406 3.80 -15.60 -21.52
CA ALA A 406 2.50 -16.11 -21.95
C ALA A 406 1.36 -15.14 -21.59
N VAL A 407 1.38 -14.57 -20.37
CA VAL A 407 0.38 -13.59 -19.96
C VAL A 407 0.50 -12.29 -20.76
N LEU A 408 1.73 -11.78 -20.95
CA LEU A 408 1.94 -10.60 -21.80
C LEU A 408 1.48 -10.86 -23.25
N ALA A 409 1.76 -12.03 -23.80
CA ALA A 409 1.34 -12.42 -25.14
C ALA A 409 -0.20 -12.42 -25.28
N ALA A 410 -0.90 -12.94 -24.29
CA ALA A 410 -2.37 -12.97 -24.27
C ALA A 410 -3.02 -11.56 -24.28
N PHE A 411 -2.30 -10.53 -23.80
CA PHE A 411 -2.77 -9.14 -23.75
C PHE A 411 -2.16 -8.22 -24.81
N LEU A 412 -1.40 -8.76 -25.79
CA LEU A 412 -0.84 -7.97 -26.90
C LEU A 412 -1.85 -7.01 -27.58
N PRO A 413 -3.12 -7.38 -27.83
CA PRO A 413 -4.09 -6.45 -28.39
C PRO A 413 -4.34 -5.22 -27.51
N ALA A 414 -4.39 -5.39 -26.19
CA ALA A 414 -4.61 -4.30 -25.24
C ALA A 414 -3.42 -3.33 -25.16
N TYR A 415 -2.23 -3.79 -25.54
CA TYR A 415 -0.99 -3.01 -25.51
C TYR A 415 -0.81 -2.10 -26.73
N ARG A 416 -1.58 -2.30 -27.80
CA ARG A 416 -1.52 -1.46 -29.01
C ARG A 416 -1.90 0.00 -28.76
N THR A 417 -2.66 0.28 -27.71
CA THR A 417 -3.08 1.65 -27.37
C THR A 417 -2.07 2.41 -26.53
N ILE A 418 -0.99 1.77 -26.09
CA ILE A 418 0.02 2.38 -25.22
C ILE A 418 1.08 3.06 -26.10
N ASP A 419 1.48 4.28 -25.74
CA ASP A 419 2.63 4.94 -26.39
C ASP A 419 3.94 4.45 -25.76
N TRP A 420 4.61 3.56 -26.50
CA TRP A 420 5.87 2.90 -26.14
C TRP A 420 7.12 3.70 -26.55
N ARG A 421 6.97 4.87 -27.18
CA ARG A 421 8.12 5.61 -27.74
C ARG A 421 9.13 6.00 -26.64
N PRO A 422 10.40 5.59 -26.75
CA PRO A 422 11.43 6.00 -25.79
C PRO A 422 11.79 7.47 -25.98
N ASP A 423 12.52 8.03 -25.02
CA ASP A 423 13.21 9.31 -25.19
C ASP A 423 14.62 9.28 -24.56
N ALA A 424 15.47 10.20 -25.00
CA ALA A 424 16.87 10.26 -24.57
C ALA A 424 17.01 10.51 -23.06
N THR A 425 16.10 11.29 -22.48
CA THR A 425 16.09 11.55 -21.03
C THR A 425 15.82 10.27 -20.24
N GLY A 426 14.87 9.45 -20.69
CA GLY A 426 14.55 8.16 -20.10
C GLY A 426 15.73 7.20 -20.20
N LEU A 427 16.32 7.07 -21.39
CA LEU A 427 17.51 6.22 -21.59
C LEU A 427 18.68 6.65 -20.69
N ALA A 428 19.02 7.95 -20.65
CA ALA A 428 20.09 8.46 -19.80
C ALA A 428 19.81 8.23 -18.30
N ALA A 429 18.56 8.45 -17.86
CA ALA A 429 18.13 8.17 -16.49
C ALA A 429 18.25 6.68 -16.15
N GLY A 430 17.89 5.80 -17.09
CA GLY A 430 18.03 4.35 -16.95
C GLY A 430 19.47 3.90 -16.83
N LEU A 431 20.35 4.36 -17.72
CA LEU A 431 21.78 4.06 -17.67
C LEU A 431 22.42 4.51 -16.35
N ALA A 432 22.10 5.72 -15.90
CA ALA A 432 22.56 6.22 -14.60
C ALA A 432 22.01 5.38 -13.43
N THR A 433 20.75 4.96 -13.49
CA THR A 433 20.13 4.09 -12.48
C THR A 433 20.81 2.73 -12.42
N GLY A 434 21.05 2.08 -13.57
CA GLY A 434 21.75 0.79 -13.64
C GLY A 434 23.20 0.88 -13.14
N ALA A 435 23.92 1.94 -13.51
CA ALA A 435 25.29 2.18 -13.02
C ALA A 435 25.31 2.38 -11.50
N LEU A 436 24.42 3.21 -10.96
CA LEU A 436 24.30 3.41 -9.51
C LEU A 436 23.91 2.11 -8.80
N TRP A 437 23.02 1.32 -9.40
CA TRP A 437 22.60 0.04 -8.85
C TRP A 437 23.80 -0.90 -8.69
N LEU A 438 24.63 -1.06 -9.73
CA LEU A 438 25.86 -1.84 -9.66
C LEU A 438 26.87 -1.27 -8.66
N ALA A 439 27.08 0.05 -8.68
CA ALA A 439 28.07 0.72 -7.81
C ALA A 439 27.75 0.59 -6.31
N THR A 440 26.48 0.40 -5.96
CA THR A 440 26.02 0.29 -4.57
C THR A 440 25.48 -1.10 -4.24
N ARG A 441 25.90 -2.13 -5.02
CA ARG A 441 25.51 -3.52 -4.78
C ARG A 441 26.16 -4.06 -3.50
N PRO A 442 25.43 -4.80 -2.65
CA PRO A 442 26.06 -5.57 -1.59
C PRO A 442 26.87 -6.73 -2.19
N PRO A 443 27.86 -7.27 -1.45
CA PRO A 443 28.54 -8.50 -1.85
C PRO A 443 27.54 -9.67 -1.88
N GLY A 444 27.77 -10.62 -2.78
CA GLY A 444 26.95 -11.82 -2.92
C GLY A 444 26.99 -12.71 -1.67
N GLY A 445 25.88 -13.40 -1.42
CA GLY A 445 25.68 -14.29 -0.27
C GLY A 445 25.95 -15.77 -0.56
N PRO A 446 25.74 -16.65 0.44
CA PRO A 446 25.90 -18.10 0.28
C PRO A 446 24.97 -18.71 -0.78
N GLU A 447 23.74 -18.20 -0.92
CA GLU A 447 22.79 -18.66 -1.94
C GLU A 447 23.26 -18.35 -3.35
N ASP A 448 23.91 -17.20 -3.57
CA ASP A 448 24.49 -16.82 -4.85
C ASP A 448 25.63 -17.75 -5.25
N ALA A 449 26.48 -18.13 -4.27
CA ALA A 449 27.54 -19.11 -4.48
C ALA A 449 26.97 -20.50 -4.81
N ALA A 450 25.88 -20.90 -4.15
CA ALA A 450 25.18 -22.16 -4.45
C ALA A 450 24.57 -22.14 -5.86
N LEU A 451 23.98 -21.02 -6.28
CA LEU A 451 23.46 -20.84 -7.63
C LEU A 451 24.57 -20.94 -8.67
N ALA A 452 25.68 -20.22 -8.49
CA ALA A 452 26.82 -20.28 -9.39
C ALA A 452 27.36 -21.71 -9.54
N ALA A 453 27.52 -22.44 -8.44
CA ALA A 453 27.96 -23.84 -8.45
C ALA A 453 26.98 -24.74 -9.23
N ARG A 454 25.66 -24.55 -9.06
CA ARG A 454 24.65 -25.33 -9.78
C ARG A 454 24.59 -25.00 -11.26
N LEU A 455 24.75 -23.74 -11.64
CA LEU A 455 24.80 -23.31 -13.05
C LEU A 455 26.00 -23.92 -13.78
N MET A 456 27.17 -23.99 -13.12
CA MET A 456 28.36 -24.64 -13.68
C MET A 456 28.21 -26.16 -13.87
N ALA A 457 27.29 -26.78 -13.13
CA ALA A 457 27.01 -28.21 -13.25
C ALA A 457 25.96 -28.54 -14.34
N LEU A 458 25.35 -27.54 -14.98
CA LEU A 458 24.41 -27.75 -16.07
C LEU A 458 25.14 -28.15 -17.35
N SER A 459 24.45 -28.87 -18.24
CA SER A 459 24.92 -29.03 -19.62
C SER A 459 25.00 -27.66 -20.31
N PRO A 460 25.89 -27.50 -21.31
CA PRO A 460 26.02 -26.22 -22.03
C PRO A 460 24.70 -25.71 -22.61
N GLU A 461 23.86 -26.61 -23.10
CA GLU A 461 22.54 -26.31 -23.66
C GLU A 461 21.57 -25.75 -22.61
N ASN A 462 21.51 -26.40 -21.43
CA ASN A 462 20.65 -25.97 -20.33
C ASN A 462 21.13 -24.65 -19.71
N LEU A 463 22.45 -24.46 -19.61
CA LEU A 463 23.03 -23.20 -19.16
C LEU A 463 22.69 -22.07 -20.13
N LEU A 464 22.87 -22.28 -21.43
CA LEU A 464 22.52 -21.30 -22.46
C LEU A 464 21.03 -20.95 -22.40
N LEU A 465 20.16 -21.95 -22.27
CA LEU A 465 18.72 -21.74 -22.14
C LEU A 465 18.39 -20.89 -20.92
N TRP A 466 18.97 -21.23 -19.76
CA TRP A 466 18.79 -20.47 -18.53
C TRP A 466 19.25 -19.01 -18.70
N ILE A 467 20.42 -18.78 -19.30
CA ILE A 467 20.96 -17.43 -19.55
C ILE A 467 20.01 -16.63 -20.46
N ILE A 468 19.53 -17.21 -21.56
CA ILE A 468 18.61 -16.53 -22.48
C ILE A 468 17.35 -16.08 -21.73
N PHE A 469 16.72 -16.98 -20.97
CA PHE A 469 15.53 -16.64 -20.20
C PHE A 469 15.83 -15.64 -19.09
N ARG A 470 16.96 -15.75 -18.39
CA ARG A 470 17.38 -14.82 -17.33
C ARG A 470 17.56 -13.41 -17.89
N LEU A 471 18.31 -13.27 -18.98
CA LEU A 471 18.53 -11.99 -19.64
C LEU A 471 17.23 -11.39 -20.18
N ALA A 472 16.42 -12.18 -20.89
CA ALA A 472 15.14 -11.70 -21.42
C ALA A 472 14.14 -11.32 -20.33
N GLY A 473 14.07 -12.13 -19.26
CA GLY A 473 13.20 -11.85 -18.11
C GLY A 473 13.61 -10.57 -17.40
N THR A 474 14.89 -10.47 -16.97
CA THR A 474 15.38 -9.34 -16.18
C THR A 474 15.43 -8.05 -17.01
N ALA A 475 15.94 -8.08 -18.25
CA ALA A 475 16.11 -6.86 -19.03
C ALA A 475 14.84 -6.38 -19.75
N LEU A 476 13.87 -7.27 -20.01
CA LEU A 476 12.71 -6.92 -20.84
C LEU A 476 11.37 -7.26 -20.19
N LEU A 477 11.10 -8.53 -19.88
CA LEU A 477 9.75 -8.96 -19.48
C LEU A 477 9.34 -8.35 -18.13
N VAL A 478 10.22 -8.38 -17.13
CA VAL A 478 9.96 -7.81 -15.80
C VAL A 478 9.72 -6.30 -15.87
N PRO A 479 10.58 -5.49 -16.51
CA PRO A 479 10.31 -4.06 -16.71
C PRO A 479 8.95 -3.78 -17.36
N ILE A 480 8.55 -4.55 -18.39
CA ILE A 480 7.24 -4.37 -19.02
C ILE A 480 6.11 -4.61 -18.01
N ALA A 481 6.16 -5.71 -17.27
CA ALA A 481 5.14 -6.08 -16.28
C ALA A 481 5.02 -5.03 -15.18
N GLU A 482 6.16 -4.58 -14.65
CA GLU A 482 6.22 -3.62 -13.56
C GLU A 482 5.79 -2.22 -14.00
N GLU A 483 6.23 -1.73 -15.16
CA GLU A 483 5.83 -0.41 -15.65
C GLU A 483 4.34 -0.35 -16.01
N LEU A 484 3.78 -1.43 -16.57
CA LEU A 484 2.34 -1.56 -16.79
C LEU A 484 1.54 -1.43 -15.48
N PHE A 485 1.99 -2.09 -14.42
CA PHE A 485 1.30 -2.10 -13.13
C PHE A 485 1.51 -0.79 -12.34
N PHE A 486 2.76 -0.41 -12.09
CA PHE A 486 3.08 0.73 -11.23
C PHE A 486 2.82 2.06 -11.95
N ARG A 487 3.31 2.23 -13.18
CA ARG A 487 3.32 3.54 -13.86
C ARG A 487 2.08 3.76 -14.71
N ASP A 488 1.59 2.74 -15.39
CA ASP A 488 0.39 2.89 -16.22
C ASP A 488 -0.92 2.69 -15.44
N TYR A 489 -0.96 1.77 -14.47
CA TYR A 489 -2.17 1.53 -13.67
C TYR A 489 -2.22 2.33 -12.35
N LEU A 490 -1.28 2.10 -11.42
CA LEU A 490 -1.35 2.69 -10.08
C LEU A 490 -1.16 4.22 -10.09
N LEU A 491 -0.07 4.70 -10.70
CA LEU A 491 0.22 6.14 -10.79
C LEU A 491 -0.92 6.91 -11.47
N ARG A 492 -1.51 6.36 -12.53
CA ARG A 492 -2.57 7.05 -13.29
C ARG A 492 -3.87 7.22 -12.49
N ARG A 493 -4.10 6.48 -11.40
CA ARG A 493 -5.28 6.69 -10.53
C ARG A 493 -5.29 8.08 -9.87
N GLY A 494 -4.13 8.69 -9.64
CA GLY A 494 -4.04 10.06 -9.12
C GLY A 494 -4.09 11.15 -10.19
N TRP A 495 -4.02 10.78 -11.48
CA TRP A 495 -3.61 11.69 -12.55
C TRP A 495 -4.59 12.81 -12.86
N SER A 496 -5.90 12.52 -12.83
CA SER A 496 -7.00 13.46 -13.13
C SER A 496 -7.51 14.22 -11.91
N ARG A 497 -6.99 13.92 -10.71
CA ARG A 497 -7.50 14.44 -9.42
C ARG A 497 -6.73 15.65 -8.89
N GLY A 498 -5.98 16.31 -9.76
CA GLY A 498 -5.12 17.45 -9.43
C GLY A 498 -3.78 17.06 -8.81
N TRP A 499 -2.91 18.05 -8.59
CA TRP A 499 -1.52 17.83 -8.19
C TRP A 499 -1.33 17.07 -6.87
N PRO A 500 -2.13 17.25 -5.79
CA PRO A 500 -1.90 16.53 -4.54
C PRO A 500 -2.14 15.03 -4.69
N ALA A 501 -3.19 14.67 -5.45
CA ALA A 501 -3.50 13.27 -5.74
C ALA A 501 -2.47 12.64 -6.67
N ARG A 502 -1.92 13.40 -7.63
CA ARG A 502 -0.85 12.93 -8.50
C ARG A 502 0.47 12.71 -7.74
N THR A 503 0.84 13.62 -6.84
CA THR A 503 2.01 13.43 -5.96
C THR A 503 1.83 12.24 -5.03
N LEU A 504 0.65 12.10 -4.41
CA LEU A 504 0.37 10.95 -3.56
C LEU A 504 0.44 9.63 -4.35
N ALA A 505 -0.12 9.60 -5.57
CA ALA A 505 -0.03 8.42 -6.42
C ALA A 505 1.41 8.11 -6.86
N LEU A 506 2.24 9.12 -7.12
CA LEU A 506 3.67 8.95 -7.39
C LEU A 506 4.39 8.32 -6.21
N VAL A 507 4.25 8.92 -5.02
CA VAL A 507 4.92 8.43 -3.81
C VAL A 507 4.42 7.04 -3.43
N ALA A 508 3.10 6.80 -3.48
CA ALA A 508 2.52 5.49 -3.19
C ALA A 508 2.98 4.43 -4.20
N SER A 509 3.01 4.75 -5.50
CA SER A 509 3.51 3.83 -6.52
C SER A 509 4.99 3.50 -6.32
N ALA A 510 5.82 4.49 -6.00
CA ALA A 510 7.25 4.28 -5.74
C ALA A 510 7.50 3.50 -4.45
N ALA A 511 6.71 3.76 -3.39
CA ALA A 511 6.81 3.03 -2.14
C ALA A 511 6.40 1.56 -2.30
N LEU A 512 5.28 1.28 -2.99
CA LEU A 512 4.85 -0.09 -3.26
C LEU A 512 5.85 -0.85 -4.14
N PHE A 513 6.46 -0.18 -5.11
CA PHE A 513 7.55 -0.75 -5.90
C PHE A 513 8.76 -1.06 -5.02
N ALA A 514 9.16 -0.14 -4.15
CA ALA A 514 10.29 -0.31 -3.24
C ALA A 514 10.14 -1.46 -2.24
N LEU A 515 8.92 -1.73 -1.74
CA LEU A 515 8.64 -2.82 -0.80
C LEU A 515 8.91 -4.22 -1.39
N LEU A 516 9.03 -4.32 -2.71
CA LEU A 516 9.31 -5.59 -3.41
C LEU A 516 10.80 -5.83 -3.66
N HIS A 517 11.65 -4.89 -3.26
CA HIS A 517 13.09 -4.94 -3.53
C HIS A 517 13.85 -4.92 -2.22
N ASP A 518 14.89 -5.76 -2.12
CA ASP A 518 15.78 -5.79 -0.94
C ASP A 518 16.39 -4.41 -0.67
N ARG A 519 16.77 -3.73 -1.75
CA ARG A 519 17.35 -2.38 -1.73
C ARG A 519 16.25 -1.31 -1.81
N TRP A 520 15.35 -1.35 -0.84
CA TRP A 520 14.12 -0.54 -0.82
C TRP A 520 14.36 0.96 -1.09
N LEU A 521 15.43 1.57 -0.54
CA LEU A 521 15.71 3.00 -0.78
C LEU A 521 16.11 3.28 -2.23
N ALA A 522 16.99 2.45 -2.81
CA ALA A 522 17.39 2.58 -4.21
C ALA A 522 16.19 2.36 -5.14
N ALA A 523 15.38 1.34 -4.85
CA ALA A 523 14.15 1.05 -5.57
C ALA A 523 13.11 2.18 -5.44
N PHE A 524 13.02 2.83 -4.28
CA PHE A 524 12.13 3.99 -4.08
C PHE A 524 12.57 5.18 -4.94
N LEU A 525 13.86 5.48 -4.97
CA LEU A 525 14.40 6.58 -5.78
C LEU A 525 14.25 6.32 -7.28
N ALA A 526 14.53 5.10 -7.76
CA ALA A 526 14.24 4.68 -9.12
C ALA A 526 12.72 4.74 -9.42
N GLY A 527 11.93 4.28 -8.44
CA GLY A 527 10.50 4.45 -8.26
C GLY A 527 10.00 5.82 -8.70
N ILE A 528 10.48 6.83 -7.98
CA ILE A 528 10.20 8.25 -8.18
C ILE A 528 10.70 8.71 -9.55
N LEU A 529 11.94 8.39 -9.93
CA LEU A 529 12.54 8.83 -11.19
C LEU A 529 11.71 8.38 -12.40
N PHE A 530 11.38 7.09 -12.49
CA PHE A 530 10.56 6.55 -13.59
C PHE A 530 9.15 7.14 -13.57
N GLY A 531 8.55 7.32 -12.39
CA GLY A 531 7.26 7.99 -12.26
C GLY A 531 7.28 9.46 -12.68
N LEU A 532 8.39 10.18 -12.46
CA LEU A 532 8.60 11.55 -12.94
C LEU A 532 8.76 11.61 -14.46
N LEU A 533 9.35 10.58 -15.09
CA LEU A 533 9.41 10.48 -16.55
C LEU A 533 8.00 10.34 -17.15
N VAL A 534 7.14 9.52 -16.54
CA VAL A 534 5.72 9.45 -16.92
C VAL A 534 5.03 10.79 -16.65
N TRP A 535 5.27 11.41 -15.48
CA TRP A 535 4.72 12.73 -15.15
C TRP A 535 5.04 13.75 -16.24
N ARG A 536 6.32 13.88 -16.59
CA ARG A 536 6.83 14.85 -17.57
C ARG A 536 6.26 14.59 -18.97
N SER A 537 6.30 13.34 -19.42
CA SER A 537 5.99 12.99 -20.82
C SER A 537 4.51 12.70 -21.08
N GLY A 538 3.74 12.35 -20.05
CA GLY A 538 2.37 11.83 -20.16
C GLY A 538 2.27 10.39 -20.68
N ARG A 539 3.40 9.76 -21.00
CA ARG A 539 3.52 8.49 -21.75
C ARG A 539 4.31 7.46 -20.94
N LEU A 540 4.12 6.17 -21.26
CA LEU A 540 4.81 5.07 -20.58
C LEU A 540 6.22 4.83 -21.13
N GLY A 541 6.40 4.99 -22.45
CA GLY A 541 7.64 4.69 -23.18
C GLY A 541 8.94 5.19 -22.52
N PRO A 542 9.05 6.46 -22.09
CA PRO A 542 10.27 6.95 -21.44
C PRO A 542 10.62 6.25 -20.12
N ALA A 543 9.63 5.89 -19.31
CA ALA A 543 9.84 5.18 -18.05
C ALA A 543 10.22 3.72 -18.28
N LEU A 544 9.56 3.05 -19.24
CA LEU A 544 9.96 1.71 -19.65
C LEU A 544 11.37 1.67 -20.22
N ALA A 545 11.72 2.62 -21.10
CA ALA A 545 13.05 2.70 -21.67
C ALA A 545 14.12 2.90 -20.59
N ALA A 546 13.83 3.71 -19.57
CA ALA A 546 14.72 3.88 -18.42
C ALA A 546 14.90 2.56 -17.64
N HIS A 547 13.80 1.86 -17.37
CA HIS A 547 13.85 0.61 -16.62
C HIS A 547 14.58 -0.49 -17.41
N VAL A 548 14.23 -0.69 -18.68
CA VAL A 548 14.93 -1.62 -19.58
C VAL A 548 16.41 -1.29 -19.68
N ALA A 549 16.78 -0.01 -19.84
CA ALA A 549 18.20 0.39 -19.91
C ALA A 549 18.95 0.13 -18.59
N ALA A 550 18.32 0.37 -17.44
CA ALA A 550 18.90 0.07 -16.13
C ALA A 550 19.18 -1.43 -16.00
N ASN A 551 18.19 -2.27 -16.31
CA ASN A 551 18.34 -3.71 -16.20
C ASN A 551 19.26 -4.29 -17.28
N ALA A 552 19.32 -3.69 -18.46
CA ALA A 552 20.29 -4.07 -19.50
C ALA A 552 21.74 -3.80 -19.08
N VAL A 553 22.01 -2.71 -18.35
CA VAL A 553 23.35 -2.45 -17.77
C VAL A 553 23.72 -3.54 -16.75
N ILE A 554 22.78 -3.88 -15.86
CA ILE A 554 23.00 -4.89 -14.82
C ILE A 554 23.18 -6.29 -15.45
N ALA A 555 22.32 -6.64 -16.41
CA ALA A 555 22.39 -7.91 -17.14
C ALA A 555 23.65 -8.02 -18.01
N GLY A 556 24.08 -6.92 -18.64
CA GLY A 556 25.33 -6.86 -19.38
C GLY A 556 26.54 -7.07 -18.47
N PHE A 557 26.53 -6.51 -17.26
CA PHE A 557 27.56 -6.76 -16.27
C PHE A 557 27.60 -8.24 -15.84
N ALA A 558 26.44 -8.85 -15.57
CA ALA A 558 26.34 -10.28 -15.23
C ALA A 558 26.96 -11.15 -16.32
N LEU A 559 26.59 -10.90 -17.59
CA LEU A 559 27.11 -11.64 -18.73
C LEU A 559 28.62 -11.45 -18.92
N ALA A 560 29.13 -10.23 -18.74
CA ALA A 560 30.55 -9.92 -18.93
C ALA A 560 31.45 -10.51 -17.83
N THR A 561 30.93 -10.64 -16.62
CA THR A 561 31.71 -11.08 -15.44
C THR A 561 31.45 -12.54 -15.06
N GLY A 562 30.37 -13.15 -15.57
CA GLY A 562 29.87 -14.43 -15.10
C GLY A 562 29.21 -14.35 -13.71
N ASP A 563 29.05 -13.15 -13.15
CA ASP A 563 28.45 -12.92 -11.84
C ASP A 563 26.92 -12.83 -11.96
N TRP A 564 26.27 -14.00 -11.89
CA TRP A 564 24.81 -14.11 -12.01
C TRP A 564 24.03 -13.66 -10.77
N SER A 565 24.71 -13.29 -9.67
CA SER A 565 24.08 -12.79 -8.45
C SER A 565 23.42 -11.41 -8.62
N VAL A 566 23.76 -10.68 -9.69
CA VAL A 566 23.33 -9.28 -9.87
C VAL A 566 21.97 -9.14 -10.58
N ILE A 567 21.46 -10.20 -11.23
CA ILE A 567 20.21 -10.18 -12.01
C ILE A 567 19.24 -11.24 -11.57
#